data_AF-A0A1I0R5R8-F1
#
_entry.id   AF-A0A1I0R5R8-F1
#
_cell.length_a   1.000
_cell.length_b   1.000
_cell.length_c   1.000
_cell.angle_alpha   90.00
_cell.angle_beta   90.00
_cell.angle_gamma   90.00
#
_symmetry.space_group_name_H-M   'P 1'
#
loop_
_entity.id
_entity.type
_entity.pdbx_description
1 polymer ?
#
loop_
_entity_poly.entity_id
_entity_poly.type
_entity_poly.pdbx_seq_one_letter_code
_entity_poly.pdbx_strand_id
1 'polypeptide(L)'
;MSQLLFRETPTTLSTKKLLILLFALSIRSALAQSTYLIGTLPSVNISTNLNENYGLNFKSEFRQIFAAGFMGDEPIFDHRYIHTDLSIMASRKVGTENKVAFGYLIRMREDGENLHRLTQQIALMSHINGLRLAHRIRTDETFHANGEPRFRLRYRAASDFALNGATIDPREFYIKLTNEYVNDWQGGNYSLEVRVTPLLGYAINDANKLEIGLDYRIGSVLKDINTNSFWAMINWYLKL
;
A
#
# COMPACT_ATOMS: atom_id res chain seq x y z
N MET A 1 16.51 12.22 72.08
CA MET A 1 15.41 12.29 71.10
C MET A 1 16.02 12.73 69.77
N SER A 2 16.50 11.79 68.94
CA SER A 2 17.14 12.10 67.66
C SER A 2 16.09 12.25 66.57
N GLN A 3 16.11 13.36 65.83
CA GLN A 3 15.38 13.49 64.58
C GLN A 3 16.34 13.20 63.43
N LEU A 4 16.09 12.09 62.73
CA LEU A 4 16.69 11.77 61.44
C LEU A 4 16.05 12.66 60.36
N LEU A 5 16.79 13.65 59.86
CA LEU A 5 16.42 14.42 58.68
C LEU A 5 16.70 13.56 57.43
N PHE A 6 15.64 13.05 56.82
CA PHE A 6 15.68 12.46 55.48
C PHE A 6 16.05 13.56 54.47
N ARG A 7 17.22 13.45 53.84
CA ARG A 7 17.65 14.32 52.76
C ARG A 7 17.11 13.75 51.46
N GLU A 8 16.00 14.30 50.96
CA GLU A 8 15.54 13.99 49.60
C GLU A 8 16.60 14.50 48.61
N THR A 9 17.16 13.59 47.82
CA THR A 9 18.06 13.95 46.72
C THR A 9 17.20 14.33 45.52
N PRO A 10 17.36 15.53 44.94
CA PRO A 10 16.64 15.89 43.73
C PRO A 10 17.12 14.98 42.60
N THR A 11 16.21 14.14 42.10
CA THR A 11 16.44 13.31 40.92
C THR A 11 16.54 14.20 39.69
N THR A 12 17.75 14.65 39.35
CA THR A 12 18.00 15.41 38.13
C THR A 12 17.75 14.52 36.92
N LEU A 13 16.69 14.80 36.16
CA LEU A 13 16.39 14.13 34.90
C LEU A 13 17.55 14.39 33.92
N SER A 14 18.25 13.34 33.50
CA SER A 14 19.36 13.44 32.54
C SER A 14 18.90 14.12 31.24
N THR A 15 19.71 15.03 30.68
CA THR A 15 19.44 15.75 29.41
C THR A 15 19.06 14.82 28.26
N LYS A 16 19.62 13.60 28.21
CA LYS A 16 19.24 12.57 27.23
C LYS A 16 17.80 12.06 27.41
N LYS A 17 17.38 11.83 28.65
CA LYS A 17 16.01 11.42 28.99
C LYS A 17 15.01 12.55 28.71
N LEU A 18 15.39 13.80 28.98
CA LEU A 18 14.59 14.97 28.64
C LEU A 18 14.42 15.12 27.12
N LEU A 19 15.48 14.95 26.33
CA LEU A 19 15.39 14.97 24.87
C LEU A 19 14.51 13.84 24.32
N ILE A 20 14.62 12.63 24.87
CA ILE A 20 13.75 11.50 24.51
C ILE A 20 12.28 11.81 24.86
N LEU A 21 12.03 12.41 26.03
CA LEU A 21 10.69 12.79 26.46
C LEU A 21 10.10 13.90 25.58
N LEU A 22 10.88 14.95 25.26
CA LEU A 22 10.47 16.02 24.36
C LEU A 22 10.22 15.50 22.94
N PHE A 23 11.06 14.58 22.46
CA PHE A 23 10.85 13.91 21.18
C PHE A 23 9.57 13.07 21.20
N ALA A 24 9.35 12.26 22.24
CA ALA A 24 8.12 11.47 22.41
C ALA A 24 6.85 12.33 22.52
N LEU A 25 6.93 13.50 23.18
CA LEU A 25 5.83 14.47 23.26
C LEU A 25 5.56 15.13 21.91
N SER A 26 6.61 15.47 21.14
CA SER A 26 6.45 16.05 19.80
C SER A 26 5.79 15.07 18.82
N ILE A 27 6.07 13.77 18.93
CA ILE A 27 5.38 12.73 18.16
C ILE A 27 3.88 12.72 18.48
N ARG A 28 3.48 12.87 19.75
CA ARG A 28 2.05 12.90 20.12
C ARG A 28 1.32 14.12 19.56
N SER A 29 1.94 15.29 19.60
CA SER A 29 1.35 16.51 19.03
C SER A 29 1.18 16.44 17.51
N ALA A 30 2.09 15.76 16.81
CA ALA A 30 1.97 15.50 15.37
C ALA A 30 0.88 14.47 15.04
N LEU A 31 0.64 13.49 15.91
CA LEU A 31 -0.42 12.48 15.73
C LEU A 31 -1.83 13.06 15.91
N ALA A 32 -1.99 14.10 16.76
CA ALA A 32 -3.28 14.73 17.04
C ALA A 32 -3.86 15.56 15.86
N GLN A 33 -3.09 15.77 14.79
CA GLN A 33 -3.53 16.49 13.58
C GLN A 33 -3.68 15.56 12.37
N SER A 34 -4.03 14.30 12.61
CA SER A 34 -4.14 13.28 11.54
C SER A 34 -5.52 12.65 11.49
N THR A 35 -5.98 12.32 10.28
CA THR A 35 -7.19 11.53 10.09
C THR A 35 -6.85 10.05 9.91
N TYR A 36 -7.81 9.18 10.15
CA TYR A 36 -7.68 7.76 9.91
C TYR A 36 -8.83 7.22 9.06
N LEU A 37 -8.53 6.17 8.29
CA LEU A 37 -9.48 5.36 7.53
C LEU A 37 -9.18 3.88 7.76
N ILE A 38 -10.18 3.06 8.07
CA ILE A 38 -10.06 1.61 8.21
C ILE A 38 -11.01 0.95 7.23
N GLY A 39 -10.53 -0.01 6.45
CA GLY A 39 -11.31 -0.64 5.39
C GLY A 39 -10.76 -1.98 4.90
N THR A 40 -11.36 -2.50 3.84
CA THR A 40 -10.89 -3.70 3.13
C THR A 40 -10.62 -3.44 1.65
N LEU A 41 -9.72 -4.24 1.08
CA LEU A 41 -9.34 -4.25 -0.34
C LEU A 41 -9.25 -5.69 -0.89
N PRO A 42 -10.36 -6.45 -0.91
CA PRO A 42 -10.35 -7.76 -1.56
C PRO A 42 -10.14 -7.60 -3.07
N SER A 43 -9.34 -8.47 -3.67
CA SER A 43 -9.08 -8.46 -5.10
C SER A 43 -8.91 -9.85 -5.71
N VAL A 44 -9.28 -9.96 -6.98
CA VAL A 44 -9.07 -11.14 -7.83
C VAL A 44 -8.23 -10.73 -9.02
N ASN A 45 -7.16 -11.46 -9.30
CA ASN A 45 -6.23 -11.21 -10.39
C ASN A 45 -6.14 -12.46 -11.27
N ILE A 46 -6.48 -12.33 -12.55
CA ILE A 46 -6.45 -13.43 -13.52
C ILE A 46 -5.44 -13.05 -14.59
N SER A 47 -4.44 -13.90 -14.82
CA SER A 47 -3.38 -13.67 -15.78
C SER A 47 -3.30 -14.79 -16.81
N THR A 48 -2.95 -14.47 -18.05
CA THR A 48 -2.72 -15.46 -19.10
C THR A 48 -1.59 -15.01 -20.02
N ASN A 49 -0.82 -15.97 -20.53
CA ASN A 49 0.19 -15.70 -21.55
C ASN A 49 -0.45 -15.92 -22.93
N LEU A 50 -0.45 -14.88 -23.77
CA LEU A 50 -0.93 -14.99 -25.15
C LEU A 50 0.10 -15.74 -26.02
N ASN A 51 1.37 -15.55 -25.73
CA ASN A 51 2.50 -16.29 -26.29
C ASN A 51 3.73 -16.10 -25.38
N GLU A 52 4.92 -16.49 -25.85
CA GLU A 52 6.17 -16.38 -25.08
C GLU A 52 6.50 -14.95 -24.65
N ASN A 53 6.12 -13.95 -25.45
CA ASN A 53 6.49 -12.55 -25.28
C ASN A 53 5.36 -11.68 -24.72
N TYR A 54 4.09 -12.06 -24.89
CA TYR A 54 2.94 -11.23 -24.56
C TYR A 54 2.03 -11.91 -23.53
N GLY A 55 1.49 -11.12 -22.61
CA GLY A 55 0.54 -11.59 -21.61
C GLY A 55 -0.50 -10.55 -21.22
N LEU A 56 -1.66 -11.03 -20.77
CA LEU A 56 -2.76 -10.23 -20.26
C LEU A 56 -2.95 -10.47 -18.76
N ASN A 57 -3.35 -9.43 -18.05
CA ASN A 57 -3.77 -9.52 -16.65
C ASN A 57 -5.06 -8.72 -16.44
N PHE A 58 -6.10 -9.40 -16.00
CA PHE A 58 -7.35 -8.84 -15.54
C PHE A 58 -7.33 -8.75 -14.01
N LYS A 59 -7.84 -7.65 -13.47
CA LYS A 59 -7.99 -7.48 -12.01
C LYS A 59 -9.32 -6.82 -11.67
N SER A 60 -10.01 -7.38 -10.69
CA SER A 60 -11.12 -6.75 -9.98
C SER A 60 -10.68 -6.45 -8.53
N GLU A 61 -10.93 -5.24 -8.03
CA GLU A 61 -10.65 -4.83 -6.65
C GLU A 61 -11.85 -4.07 -6.08
N PHE A 62 -12.27 -4.42 -4.87
CA PHE A 62 -13.39 -3.77 -4.19
C PHE A 62 -12.84 -2.97 -3.00
N ARG A 63 -13.42 -1.80 -2.73
CA ARG A 63 -13.02 -0.98 -1.59
C ARG A 63 -14.22 -0.63 -0.71
N GLN A 64 -14.08 -0.89 0.58
CA GLN A 64 -15.07 -0.58 1.60
C GLN A 64 -14.40 0.01 2.84
N ILE A 65 -15.02 1.01 3.45
CA ILE A 65 -14.59 1.64 4.71
C ILE A 65 -15.52 1.15 5.83
N PHE A 66 -14.96 0.88 7.01
CA PHE A 66 -15.70 0.52 8.21
C PHE A 66 -15.58 1.56 9.31
N ALA A 67 -14.51 2.36 9.31
CA ALA A 67 -14.33 3.43 10.28
C ALA A 67 -13.49 4.57 9.68
N ALA A 68 -13.81 5.79 10.08
CA ALA A 68 -13.10 7.00 9.69
C ALA A 68 -13.22 8.06 10.79
N GLY A 69 -12.18 8.85 11.00
CA GLY A 69 -12.21 9.89 12.03
C GLY A 69 -10.89 10.62 12.19
N PHE A 70 -10.76 11.37 13.29
CA PHE A 70 -9.50 11.97 13.72
C PHE A 70 -8.78 11.05 14.70
N MET A 71 -7.45 11.00 14.61
CA MET A 71 -6.65 10.21 15.55
C MET A 71 -6.74 10.81 16.95
N GLY A 72 -7.14 9.98 17.92
CA GLY A 72 -7.31 10.39 19.32
C GLY A 72 -8.77 10.60 19.74
N ASP A 73 -9.68 10.69 18.78
CA ASP A 73 -11.12 10.72 19.04
C ASP A 73 -11.69 9.30 19.21
N GLU A 74 -12.90 9.20 19.78
CA GLU A 74 -13.64 7.94 19.86
C GLU A 74 -13.93 7.39 18.45
N PRO A 75 -13.74 6.09 18.20
CA PRO A 75 -13.88 5.54 16.87
C PRO A 75 -15.32 5.56 16.38
N ILE A 76 -15.55 6.19 15.23
CA ILE A 76 -16.83 6.15 14.54
C ILE A 76 -16.82 4.99 13.55
N PHE A 77 -17.68 4.01 13.80
CA PHE A 77 -17.93 2.88 12.90
C PHE A 77 -19.07 3.22 11.95
N ASP A 78 -18.75 3.32 10.66
CA ASP A 78 -19.70 3.58 9.60
C ASP A 78 -19.26 2.81 8.36
N HIS A 79 -20.09 1.84 7.97
CA HIS A 79 -19.81 1.00 6.80
C HIS A 79 -20.22 1.72 5.54
N ARG A 80 -19.24 1.94 4.65
CA ARG A 80 -19.45 2.57 3.35
C ARG A 80 -18.74 1.80 2.26
N TYR A 81 -19.49 1.41 1.24
CA TYR A 81 -18.91 0.92 0.00
C TYR A 81 -18.38 2.10 -0.81
N ILE A 82 -17.15 2.03 -1.33
CA ILE A 82 -16.50 3.18 -1.99
C ILE A 82 -16.48 3.00 -3.51
N HIS A 83 -15.95 1.87 -3.98
CA HIS A 83 -15.89 1.58 -5.41
C HIS A 83 -15.51 0.12 -5.72
N THR A 84 -15.75 -0.25 -6.96
CA THR A 84 -15.18 -1.43 -7.63
C THR A 84 -14.32 -0.97 -8.79
N ASP A 85 -13.08 -1.45 -8.85
CA ASP A 85 -12.16 -1.25 -9.95
C ASP A 85 -12.13 -2.51 -10.81
N LEU A 86 -12.35 -2.37 -12.11
CA LEU A 86 -12.07 -3.38 -13.12
C LEU A 86 -10.92 -2.90 -14.00
N SER A 87 -9.90 -3.73 -14.17
CA SER A 87 -8.72 -3.36 -14.95
C SER A 87 -8.20 -4.48 -15.82
N ILE A 88 -7.64 -4.10 -16.96
CA ILE A 88 -6.92 -4.96 -17.89
C ILE A 88 -5.55 -4.35 -18.15
N MET A 89 -4.52 -5.19 -18.15
CA MET A 89 -3.14 -4.83 -18.47
C MET A 89 -2.63 -5.78 -19.54
N ALA A 90 -2.16 -5.24 -20.65
CA ALA A 90 -1.39 -5.96 -21.66
C ALA A 90 0.10 -5.73 -21.42
N SER A 91 0.89 -6.79 -21.46
CA SER A 91 2.33 -6.73 -21.17
C SER A 91 3.15 -7.42 -22.24
N ARG A 92 4.36 -6.91 -22.45
CA ARG A 92 5.40 -7.49 -23.30
C ARG A 92 6.65 -7.74 -22.46
N LYS A 93 7.22 -8.93 -22.54
CA LYS A 93 8.54 -9.24 -21.97
C LYS A 93 9.61 -8.46 -22.71
N VAL A 94 10.56 -7.91 -21.96
CA VAL A 94 11.73 -7.21 -22.48
C VAL A 94 12.95 -7.77 -21.77
N GLY A 95 13.80 -8.50 -22.48
CA GLY A 95 14.84 -9.32 -21.86
C GLY A 95 14.25 -10.52 -21.11
N THR A 96 15.02 -11.09 -20.17
CA THR A 96 14.70 -12.37 -19.53
C THR A 96 13.55 -12.26 -18.51
N GLU A 97 13.54 -11.20 -17.69
CA GLU A 97 12.62 -11.08 -16.55
C GLU A 97 11.84 -9.76 -16.48
N ASN A 98 12.15 -8.78 -17.33
CA ASN A 98 11.51 -7.46 -17.28
C ASN A 98 10.27 -7.42 -18.17
N LYS A 99 9.34 -6.50 -17.84
CA LYS A 99 8.10 -6.32 -18.60
C LYS A 99 7.77 -4.85 -18.76
N VAL A 100 7.29 -4.49 -19.94
CA VAL A 100 6.60 -3.22 -20.20
C VAL A 100 5.12 -3.54 -20.35
N ALA A 101 4.25 -2.72 -19.80
CA ALA A 101 2.82 -2.94 -19.83
C ALA A 101 2.03 -1.65 -20.03
N PHE A 102 0.91 -1.78 -20.73
CA PHE A 102 -0.10 -0.75 -20.90
C PHE A 102 -1.43 -1.29 -20.38
N GLY A 103 -2.26 -0.45 -19.80
CA GLY A 103 -3.55 -0.90 -19.30
C GLY A 103 -4.58 0.18 -19.15
N TYR A 104 -5.79 -0.30 -18.93
CA TYR A 104 -6.98 0.50 -18.73
C TYR A 104 -7.72 0.01 -17.49
N LEU A 105 -8.27 0.95 -16.74
CA LEU A 105 -9.12 0.70 -15.59
C LEU A 105 -10.38 1.54 -15.69
N ILE A 106 -11.51 0.90 -15.41
CA ILE A 106 -12.78 1.57 -15.11
C ILE A 106 -13.07 1.38 -13.62
N ARG A 107 -13.43 2.47 -12.96
CA ARG A 107 -13.83 2.51 -11.56
C ARG A 107 -15.29 2.90 -11.48
N MET A 108 -16.08 2.05 -10.86
CA MET A 108 -17.49 2.27 -10.57
C MET A 108 -17.62 2.70 -9.11
N ARG A 109 -18.05 3.94 -8.88
CA ARG A 109 -18.28 4.52 -7.55
C ARG A 109 -19.75 4.43 -7.18
N GLU A 110 -20.03 4.49 -5.88
CA GLU A 110 -21.40 4.51 -5.35
C GLU A 110 -22.20 5.74 -5.80
N ASP A 111 -21.52 6.87 -5.96
CA ASP A 111 -22.11 8.15 -6.44
C ASP A 111 -22.53 8.14 -7.92
N GLY A 112 -22.31 7.03 -8.64
CA GLY A 112 -22.62 6.89 -10.06
C GLY A 112 -21.58 7.53 -11.00
N GLU A 113 -20.56 8.22 -10.47
CA GLU A 113 -19.53 8.82 -11.29
C GLU A 113 -18.40 7.83 -11.61
N ASN A 114 -18.40 7.33 -12.84
CA ASN A 114 -17.34 6.46 -13.32
C ASN A 114 -16.03 7.22 -13.53
N LEU A 115 -14.93 6.53 -13.21
CA LEU A 115 -13.57 7.02 -13.38
C LEU A 115 -12.84 6.11 -14.38
N HIS A 116 -12.16 6.73 -15.33
CA HIS A 116 -11.39 6.05 -16.36
C HIS A 116 -9.92 6.30 -16.11
N ARG A 117 -9.09 5.27 -16.26
CA ARG A 117 -7.64 5.40 -16.06
C ARG A 117 -6.86 4.67 -17.12
N LEU A 118 -5.91 5.39 -17.72
CA LEU A 118 -4.86 4.83 -18.56
C LEU A 118 -3.61 4.63 -17.73
N THR A 119 -2.88 3.55 -17.97
CA THR A 119 -1.70 3.18 -17.18
C THR A 119 -0.58 2.69 -18.08
N GLN A 120 0.61 3.22 -17.89
CA GLN A 120 1.85 2.71 -18.48
C GLN A 120 2.77 2.25 -17.35
N GLN A 121 3.47 1.13 -17.54
CA GLN A 121 4.27 0.54 -16.48
C GLN A 121 5.50 -0.19 -17.02
N ILE A 122 6.60 -0.09 -16.27
CA ILE A 122 7.78 -0.94 -16.43
C ILE A 122 8.00 -1.69 -15.12
N ALA A 123 8.20 -3.00 -15.23
CA ALA A 123 8.57 -3.89 -14.12
C ALA A 123 9.96 -4.46 -14.39
N LEU A 124 10.87 -4.26 -13.44
CA LEU A 124 12.24 -4.74 -13.46
C LEU A 124 12.40 -5.77 -12.34
N MET A 125 12.93 -6.95 -12.65
CA MET A 125 13.15 -8.01 -11.68
C MET A 125 14.64 -8.28 -11.54
N SER A 126 15.09 -8.48 -10.31
CA SER A 126 16.46 -8.87 -10.00
C SER A 126 16.50 -9.86 -8.85
N HIS A 127 17.60 -10.61 -8.76
CA HIS A 127 17.84 -11.57 -7.70
C HIS A 127 19.14 -11.21 -6.98
N ILE A 128 19.09 -11.01 -5.67
CA ILE A 128 20.26 -10.69 -4.82
C ILE A 128 20.29 -11.68 -3.67
N ASN A 129 21.31 -12.54 -3.60
CA ASN A 129 21.49 -13.54 -2.54
C ASN A 129 20.25 -14.45 -2.33
N GLY A 130 19.60 -14.88 -3.41
CA GLY A 130 18.37 -15.68 -3.36
C GLY A 130 17.09 -14.87 -3.08
N LEU A 131 17.20 -13.57 -2.81
CA LEU A 131 16.06 -12.68 -2.65
C LEU A 131 15.62 -12.13 -3.99
N ARG A 132 14.33 -12.31 -4.32
CA ARG A 132 13.72 -11.71 -5.50
C ARG A 132 13.31 -10.27 -5.19
N LEU A 133 13.91 -9.31 -5.89
CA LEU A 133 13.59 -7.89 -5.82
C LEU A 133 12.82 -7.46 -7.07
N ALA A 134 11.65 -6.88 -6.85
CA ALA A 134 10.76 -6.38 -7.87
C ALA A 134 10.69 -4.85 -7.80
N HIS A 135 11.21 -4.17 -8.82
CA HIS A 135 11.04 -2.74 -8.99
C HIS A 135 9.97 -2.46 -10.03
N ARG A 136 9.13 -1.46 -9.78
CA ARG A 136 8.06 -1.10 -10.70
C ARG A 136 7.86 0.40 -10.74
N ILE A 137 7.97 0.96 -11.94
CA ILE A 137 7.66 2.35 -12.23
C ILE A 137 6.36 2.37 -13.02
N ARG A 138 5.41 3.19 -12.60
CA ARG A 138 4.11 3.32 -13.24
C ARG A 138 3.72 4.78 -13.37
N THR A 139 3.24 5.16 -14.54
CA THR A 139 2.52 6.40 -14.76
C THR A 139 1.05 6.08 -15.01
N ASP A 140 0.16 6.92 -14.49
CA ASP A 140 -1.25 6.78 -14.81
C ASP A 140 -1.97 8.13 -14.88
N GLU A 141 -2.93 8.19 -15.78
CA GLU A 141 -3.77 9.35 -16.08
C GLU A 141 -5.20 8.96 -15.78
N THR A 142 -5.89 9.75 -14.99
CA THR A 142 -7.23 9.42 -14.49
C THR A 142 -8.21 10.55 -14.81
N PHE A 143 -9.34 10.19 -15.43
CA PHE A 143 -10.35 11.09 -15.96
C PHE A 143 -11.73 10.77 -15.37
N HIS A 144 -12.52 11.81 -15.09
CA HIS A 144 -13.92 11.69 -14.68
C HIS A 144 -14.71 12.91 -15.20
N ALA A 145 -16.02 12.78 -15.31
CA ALA A 145 -16.86 13.74 -16.03
C ALA A 145 -16.79 15.17 -15.46
N ASN A 146 -16.68 15.31 -14.14
CA ASN A 146 -16.87 16.58 -13.43
C ASN A 146 -15.63 17.08 -12.70
N GLY A 147 -14.42 16.67 -13.09
CA GLY A 147 -13.23 17.17 -12.42
C GLY A 147 -11.94 17.04 -13.21
N GLU A 148 -10.92 17.70 -12.67
CA GLU A 148 -9.66 17.84 -13.37
C GLU A 148 -8.93 16.50 -13.49
N PRO A 149 -8.25 16.27 -14.63
CA PRO A 149 -7.41 15.09 -14.81
C PRO A 149 -6.40 14.96 -13.68
N ARG A 150 -6.22 13.72 -13.24
CA ARG A 150 -5.25 13.37 -12.20
C ARG A 150 -4.11 12.58 -12.82
N PHE A 151 -2.89 13.05 -12.61
CA PHE A 151 -1.66 12.41 -13.07
C PHE A 151 -0.92 11.83 -11.89
N ARG A 152 -0.39 10.61 -12.04
CA ARG A 152 0.39 9.97 -10.98
C ARG A 152 1.65 9.32 -11.52
N LEU A 153 2.72 9.46 -10.73
CA LEU A 153 3.96 8.70 -10.89
C LEU A 153 4.16 7.86 -9.65
N ARG A 154 4.30 6.55 -9.85
CA ARG A 154 4.44 5.57 -8.77
C ARG A 154 5.72 4.79 -8.92
N TYR A 155 6.44 4.67 -7.82
CA TYR A 155 7.54 3.73 -7.69
C TYR A 155 7.21 2.73 -6.59
N ARG A 156 7.38 1.44 -6.90
CA ARG A 156 7.17 0.34 -5.95
C ARG A 156 8.40 -0.56 -5.95
N ALA A 157 8.86 -0.90 -4.75
CA ALA A 157 9.79 -1.97 -4.49
C ALA A 157 9.06 -3.08 -3.73
N ALA A 158 9.25 -4.34 -4.13
CA ALA A 158 8.71 -5.49 -3.42
C ALA A 158 9.73 -6.62 -3.35
N SER A 159 9.66 -7.38 -2.27
CA SER A 159 10.42 -8.61 -2.08
C SER A 159 9.50 -9.67 -1.51
N ASP A 160 9.74 -10.92 -1.88
CA ASP A 160 9.05 -12.09 -1.35
C ASP A 160 10.03 -13.17 -0.94
N PHE A 161 9.66 -13.91 0.10
CA PHE A 161 10.51 -14.85 0.81
C PHE A 161 9.69 -16.10 1.13
N ALA A 162 10.15 -17.26 0.64
CA ALA A 162 9.65 -18.56 1.07
C ALA A 162 9.85 -18.74 2.58
N LEU A 163 8.89 -19.33 3.29
CA LEU A 163 9.06 -19.63 4.72
C LEU A 163 9.87 -20.92 4.94
N ASN A 164 9.94 -21.77 3.92
CA ASN A 164 10.64 -23.06 3.92
C ASN A 164 11.40 -23.24 2.60
N GLY A 165 12.71 -22.99 2.61
CA GLY A 165 13.58 -23.22 1.46
C GLY A 165 13.98 -21.94 0.75
N ALA A 166 14.44 -22.07 -0.51
CA ALA A 166 15.04 -20.98 -1.27
C ALA A 166 14.08 -20.37 -2.31
N THR A 167 13.03 -21.09 -2.70
CA THR A 167 12.02 -20.69 -3.68
C THR A 167 10.63 -20.89 -3.11
N ILE A 168 9.66 -20.12 -3.61
CA ILE A 168 8.26 -20.30 -3.20
C ILE A 168 7.70 -21.48 -3.98
N ASP A 169 7.58 -22.62 -3.31
CA ASP A 169 7.14 -23.87 -3.93
C ASP A 169 5.62 -24.05 -3.77
N PRO A 170 4.98 -24.91 -4.59
CA PRO A 170 3.60 -25.30 -4.38
C PRO A 170 3.35 -25.85 -2.97
N ARG A 171 2.20 -25.48 -2.40
CA ARG A 171 1.72 -25.80 -1.05
C ARG A 171 2.53 -25.18 0.08
N GLU A 172 3.18 -24.06 -0.18
CA GLU A 172 4.04 -23.37 0.77
C GLU A 172 3.51 -21.98 1.15
N PHE A 173 3.80 -21.58 2.39
CA PHE A 173 3.62 -20.20 2.83
C PHE A 173 4.84 -19.34 2.49
N TYR A 174 4.60 -18.07 2.19
CA TYR A 174 5.65 -17.08 1.94
C TYR A 174 5.26 -15.73 2.53
N ILE A 175 6.24 -14.89 2.80
CA ILE A 175 6.03 -13.49 3.18
C ILE A 175 6.34 -12.61 1.98
N LYS A 176 5.56 -11.54 1.81
CA LYS A 176 5.82 -10.51 0.82
C LYS A 176 5.77 -9.14 1.48
N LEU A 177 6.81 -8.36 1.25
CA LEU A 177 6.89 -6.99 1.72
C LEU A 177 6.93 -6.05 0.53
N THR A 178 6.09 -5.03 0.56
CA THR A 178 6.05 -4.01 -0.49
C THR A 178 6.16 -2.62 0.14
N ASN A 179 6.92 -1.74 -0.52
CA ASN A 179 6.94 -0.32 -0.27
C ASN A 179 6.61 0.44 -1.58
N GLU A 180 5.75 1.44 -1.50
CA GLU A 180 5.31 2.21 -2.67
C GLU A 180 5.25 3.71 -2.34
N TYR A 181 5.73 4.52 -3.29
CA TYR A 181 5.59 5.98 -3.29
C TYR A 181 4.67 6.37 -4.43
N VAL A 182 3.68 7.20 -4.14
CA VAL A 182 2.70 7.70 -5.11
C VAL A 182 2.76 9.22 -5.10
N ASN A 183 3.32 9.77 -6.17
CA ASN A 183 3.24 11.19 -6.48
C ASN A 183 1.93 11.43 -7.22
N ASP A 184 1.12 12.36 -6.72
CA ASP A 184 -0.22 12.66 -7.24
C ASP A 184 -0.35 14.15 -7.54
N TRP A 185 -0.69 14.47 -8.79
CA TRP A 185 -0.95 15.82 -9.27
C TRP A 185 -2.37 15.93 -9.80
N GLN A 186 -3.13 16.88 -9.25
CA GLN A 186 -4.48 17.19 -9.71
C GLN A 186 -4.77 18.68 -9.46
N GLY A 187 -5.21 19.40 -10.50
CA GLY A 187 -5.65 20.79 -10.32
C GLY A 187 -4.60 21.75 -9.78
N GLY A 188 -3.34 21.59 -10.22
CA GLY A 188 -2.22 22.35 -9.68
C GLY A 188 -1.77 21.94 -8.27
N ASN A 189 -2.47 21.01 -7.61
CA ASN A 189 -2.09 20.50 -6.29
C ASN A 189 -1.23 19.25 -6.41
N TYR A 190 -0.20 19.18 -5.57
CA TYR A 190 0.65 18.01 -5.39
C TYR A 190 0.35 17.31 -4.06
N SER A 191 0.42 15.98 -4.05
CA SER A 191 0.39 15.16 -2.85
C SER A 191 1.33 13.96 -3.00
N LEU A 192 1.96 13.59 -1.89
CA LEU A 192 2.77 12.38 -1.78
C LEU A 192 2.06 11.41 -0.84
N GLU A 193 1.86 10.18 -1.30
CA GLU A 193 1.41 9.06 -0.47
C GLU A 193 2.50 7.99 -0.39
N VAL A 194 2.77 7.49 0.81
CA VAL A 194 3.71 6.42 1.08
C VAL A 194 2.94 5.21 1.58
N ARG A 195 3.28 4.01 1.10
CA ARG A 195 2.62 2.76 1.47
C ARG A 195 3.61 1.70 1.91
N VAL A 196 3.19 0.91 2.89
CA VAL A 196 3.89 -0.30 3.34
C VAL A 196 2.86 -1.42 3.41
N THR A 197 3.15 -2.54 2.76
CA THR A 197 2.22 -3.65 2.63
C THR A 197 2.93 -4.98 2.94
N PRO A 198 2.91 -5.43 4.20
CA PRO A 198 3.25 -6.81 4.55
C PRO A 198 2.09 -7.75 4.24
N LEU A 199 2.37 -8.85 3.56
CA LEU A 199 1.41 -9.89 3.21
C LEU A 199 1.96 -11.27 3.59
N LEU A 200 1.09 -12.11 4.13
CA LEU A 200 1.28 -13.55 4.21
C LEU A 200 0.61 -14.18 2.99
N GLY A 201 1.39 -14.90 2.20
CA GLY A 201 0.93 -15.61 1.03
C GLY A 201 0.94 -17.12 1.22
N TYR A 202 0.06 -17.81 0.49
CA TYR A 202 0.05 -19.26 0.35
C TYR A 202 0.00 -19.62 -1.13
N ALA A 203 1.02 -20.31 -1.63
CA ALA A 203 1.08 -20.82 -2.98
C ALA A 203 0.34 -22.16 -3.03
N ILE A 204 -0.89 -22.18 -3.54
CA ILE A 204 -1.71 -23.39 -3.57
C ILE A 204 -1.15 -24.37 -4.60
N ASN A 205 -0.79 -23.86 -5.78
CA ASN A 205 -0.10 -24.54 -6.87
C ASN A 205 0.53 -23.49 -7.80
N ASP A 206 1.17 -23.93 -8.89
CA ASP A 206 1.83 -23.04 -9.87
C ASP A 206 0.89 -22.03 -10.54
N ALA A 207 -0.41 -22.30 -10.52
CA ALA A 207 -1.45 -21.45 -11.13
C ALA A 207 -2.24 -20.62 -10.11
N ASN A 208 -2.20 -20.95 -8.81
CA ASN A 208 -3.10 -20.40 -7.81
C ASN A 208 -2.35 -19.99 -6.55
N LYS A 209 -2.62 -18.78 -6.08
CA LYS A 209 -2.10 -18.31 -4.80
C LYS A 209 -3.05 -17.32 -4.12
N LEU A 210 -3.00 -17.31 -2.80
CA LEU A 210 -3.73 -16.38 -1.95
C LEU A 210 -2.73 -15.50 -1.20
N GLU A 211 -2.98 -14.20 -1.07
CA GLU A 211 -2.20 -13.28 -0.23
C GLU A 211 -3.16 -12.51 0.70
N ILE A 212 -2.91 -12.54 2.01
CA ILE A 212 -3.66 -11.77 3.01
C ILE A 212 -2.71 -10.85 3.79
N GLY A 213 -3.19 -9.71 4.26
CA GLY A 213 -2.39 -8.85 5.13
C GLY A 213 -2.92 -7.42 5.22
N LEU A 214 -2.02 -6.48 5.49
CA LEU A 214 -2.35 -5.09 5.77
C LEU A 214 -1.67 -4.17 4.76
N ASP A 215 -2.41 -3.25 4.16
CA ASP A 215 -1.87 -2.12 3.41
C ASP A 215 -2.05 -0.85 4.23
N TYR A 216 -0.94 -0.38 4.80
CA TYR A 216 -0.88 0.88 5.51
C TYR A 216 -0.40 1.99 4.57
N ARG A 217 -1.14 3.11 4.56
CA ARG A 217 -0.86 4.27 3.73
C ARG A 217 -0.84 5.53 4.56
N ILE A 218 0.16 6.36 4.31
CA ILE A 218 0.22 7.74 4.79
C ILE A 218 0.03 8.62 3.56
N GLY A 219 -1.14 9.22 3.44
CA GLY A 219 -1.48 10.16 2.38
C GLY A 219 -1.15 11.59 2.75
N SER A 220 -0.81 12.40 1.74
CA SER A 220 -0.51 13.83 1.91
C SER A 220 0.61 14.09 2.92
N VAL A 221 1.71 13.32 2.84
CA VAL A 221 2.86 13.39 3.75
C VAL A 221 3.47 14.80 3.87
N LEU A 222 3.29 15.63 2.84
CA LEU A 222 3.83 16.99 2.75
C LEU A 222 2.83 18.09 3.11
N LYS A 223 1.63 17.74 3.60
CA LYS A 223 0.59 18.69 4.01
C LYS A 223 0.43 18.71 5.52
N ASP A 224 -0.16 19.78 6.04
CA ASP A 224 -0.37 20.00 7.49
C ASP A 224 -1.21 18.89 8.14
N ILE A 225 -2.18 18.35 7.41
CA ILE A 225 -3.01 17.22 7.85
C ILE A 225 -2.73 16.04 6.92
N ASN A 226 -2.25 14.94 7.51
CA ASN A 226 -2.06 13.67 6.82
C ASN A 226 -3.22 12.70 7.09
N THR A 227 -3.36 11.71 6.20
CA THR A 227 -4.40 10.67 6.33
C THR A 227 -3.74 9.31 6.46
N ASN A 228 -4.05 8.61 7.54
CA ASN A 228 -3.58 7.26 7.82
C ASN A 228 -4.64 6.25 7.39
N SER A 229 -4.41 5.53 6.30
CA SER A 229 -5.34 4.50 5.85
C SER A 229 -4.83 3.10 6.15
N PHE A 230 -5.69 2.26 6.70
CA PHE A 230 -5.44 0.86 7.03
C PHE A 230 -6.40 -0.01 6.25
N TRP A 231 -5.87 -0.82 5.35
CA TRP A 231 -6.68 -1.70 4.52
C TRP A 231 -6.35 -3.17 4.77
N ALA A 232 -7.31 -3.94 5.24
CA ALA A 232 -7.20 -5.39 5.24
C ALA A 232 -7.30 -5.90 3.79
N MET A 233 -6.28 -6.64 3.34
CA MET A 233 -6.18 -7.15 1.98
C MET A 233 -6.45 -8.65 1.94
N ILE A 234 -7.19 -9.08 0.92
CA ILE A 234 -7.35 -10.48 0.53
C ILE A 234 -7.20 -10.53 -0.98
N ASN A 235 -6.13 -11.12 -1.49
CA ASN A 235 -5.84 -11.15 -2.92
C ASN A 235 -5.77 -12.60 -3.40
N TRP A 236 -6.62 -12.94 -4.35
CA TRP A 236 -6.53 -14.21 -5.06
C TRP A 236 -5.90 -13.97 -6.43
N TYR A 237 -4.90 -14.79 -6.77
CA TYR A 237 -4.27 -14.78 -8.08
C TYR A 237 -4.45 -16.13 -8.76
N LEU A 238 -4.88 -16.08 -10.02
CA LEU A 238 -5.08 -17.20 -10.92
C LEU A 238 -4.28 -16.97 -12.21
N LYS A 239 -3.57 -18.00 -12.65
CA LYS A 239 -2.90 -18.04 -13.95
C LYS A 239 -3.57 -19.10 -14.83
N LEU A 240 -3.98 -18.70 -16.03
CA LEU A 240 -4.57 -19.54 -17.08
C LEU A 240 -3.52 -19.89 -18.13
#